data_AF-A0A5J6U083-F1
#
_entry.id   AF-A0A5J6U083-F1
#
_cell.length_a   1.000
_cell.length_b   1.000
_cell.length_c   1.000
_cell.angle_alpha   90.00
_cell.angle_beta   90.00
_cell.angle_gamma   90.00
#
_symmetry.space_group_name_H-M   'P 1'
#
loop_
_entity.id
_entity.type
_entity.pdbx_description
1 polymer ?
#
loop_
_entity_poly.entity_id
_entity_poly.type
_entity_poly.pdbx_seq_one_letter_code
_entity_poly.pdbx_strand_id
1 'polypeptide(L)'
;MIQIIGAGCGRTGTLSLKAALERLGFGPCHHMLGMLDRPAEIDGWHRAAVTGVTNWDELYRGYRATVDWPGARYWRELAVRFPAAKVILTERDPARWYESALGSIYRAAMAPDDGSDPLLARMRRMSRAVVWDGVFGGRFEDADHAMRTFADHNRAVRREIPADRLLVFEVARGWEPLCDFLGVPVPSEPFPHENDRAGFAARLAGRTDPREGG
;
A
#
# COMPACT_ATOMS: atom_id res chain seq x y z
N MET A 1 -3.47 17.00 -6.25
CA MET A 1 -3.69 16.94 -4.79
C MET A 1 -4.36 15.61 -4.49
N ILE A 2 -3.99 14.98 -3.37
CA ILE A 2 -4.57 13.69 -2.98
C ILE A 2 -6.07 13.88 -2.67
N GLN A 3 -6.87 13.03 -3.30
CA GLN A 3 -8.32 12.95 -3.14
C GLN A 3 -8.72 11.68 -2.39
N ILE A 4 -7.92 10.61 -2.49
CA ILE A 4 -8.20 9.31 -1.86
C ILE A 4 -6.98 8.83 -1.08
N ILE A 5 -7.19 8.46 0.18
CA ILE A 5 -6.19 7.87 1.06
C ILE A 5 -6.60 6.41 1.36
N GLY A 6 -5.82 5.47 0.86
CA GLY A 6 -5.89 4.07 1.21
C GLY A 6 -5.12 3.80 2.51
N ALA A 7 -5.86 3.53 3.58
CA ALA A 7 -5.30 3.20 4.89
C ALA A 7 -5.08 1.69 5.08
N GLY A 8 -5.52 0.84 4.15
CA GLY A 8 -5.35 -0.60 4.27
C GLY A 8 -3.91 -1.07 4.06
N CYS A 9 -3.46 -2.00 4.91
CA CYS A 9 -2.13 -2.61 4.80
C CYS A 9 -1.97 -3.39 3.49
N GLY A 10 -0.74 -3.56 3.03
CA GLY A 10 -0.45 -4.46 1.91
C GLY A 10 -1.03 -5.87 2.12
N ARG A 11 -1.40 -6.52 1.02
CA ARG A 11 -2.10 -7.83 0.96
C ARG A 11 -3.58 -7.83 1.38
N THR A 12 -4.22 -6.66 1.43
CA THR A 12 -5.68 -6.50 1.62
C THR A 12 -6.43 -6.19 0.30
N GLY A 13 -5.80 -6.42 -0.86
CA GLY A 13 -6.39 -6.11 -2.18
C GLY A 13 -6.02 -4.72 -2.72
N THR A 14 -4.99 -4.09 -2.17
CA THR A 14 -4.54 -2.73 -2.51
C THR A 14 -4.24 -2.52 -4.01
N LEU A 15 -3.72 -3.53 -4.72
CA LEU A 15 -3.43 -3.40 -6.15
C LEU A 15 -4.72 -3.43 -6.99
N SER A 16 -5.69 -4.25 -6.62
CA SER A 16 -7.03 -4.23 -7.23
C SER A 16 -7.71 -2.87 -6.97
N LEU A 17 -7.61 -2.35 -5.74
CA LEU A 17 -8.10 -1.01 -5.41
C LEU A 17 -7.37 0.09 -6.19
N LYS A 18 -6.04 0.00 -6.36
CA LYS A 18 -5.26 0.92 -7.20
C LYS A 18 -5.84 0.99 -8.60
N ALA A 19 -6.00 -0.17 -9.25
CA ALA A 19 -6.56 -0.26 -10.59
C ALA A 19 -7.98 0.31 -10.64
N ALA A 20 -8.83 -0.03 -9.66
CA ALA A 20 -10.19 0.47 -9.59
C ALA A 20 -10.25 2.00 -9.49
N LEU A 21 -9.46 2.59 -8.60
CA LEU A 21 -9.37 4.05 -8.43
C LEU A 21 -8.87 4.74 -9.71
N GLU A 22 -7.90 4.15 -10.41
CA GLU A 22 -7.41 4.71 -11.67
C GLU A 22 -8.48 4.69 -12.76
N ARG A 23 -9.26 3.60 -12.88
CA ARG A 23 -10.37 3.51 -13.83
C ARG A 23 -11.54 4.43 -13.49
N LEU A 24 -11.79 4.67 -12.20
CA LEU A 24 -12.76 5.66 -11.73
C LEU A 24 -12.27 7.11 -11.86
N GLY A 25 -11.10 7.33 -12.46
CA GLY A 25 -10.58 8.66 -12.71
C GLY A 25 -10.03 9.33 -11.45
N PHE A 26 -9.55 8.56 -10.46
CA PHE A 26 -8.77 9.03 -9.31
C PHE A 26 -7.27 8.72 -9.45
N GLY A 27 -6.84 8.34 -10.65
CA GLY A 27 -5.43 8.14 -10.99
C GLY A 27 -4.69 9.46 -11.29
N PRO A 28 -3.34 9.45 -11.26
CA PRO A 28 -2.46 8.33 -10.89
C PRO A 28 -2.56 7.95 -9.41
N CYS A 29 -2.49 6.65 -9.10
CA CYS A 29 -2.58 6.14 -7.73
C CYS A 29 -1.22 5.60 -7.24
N HIS A 30 -0.70 6.16 -6.15
CA HIS A 30 0.56 5.72 -5.55
C HIS A 30 0.40 4.34 -4.90
N HIS A 31 1.38 3.45 -5.09
CA HIS A 31 1.45 2.11 -4.50
C HIS A 31 2.92 1.67 -4.45
N MET A 32 3.31 0.84 -3.47
CA MET A 32 4.70 0.38 -3.32
C MET A 32 5.36 -0.17 -4.59
N LEU A 33 4.61 -0.91 -5.41
CA LEU A 33 5.14 -1.47 -6.65
C LEU A 33 5.45 -0.40 -7.71
N GLY A 34 4.73 0.73 -7.70
CA GLY A 34 4.95 1.83 -8.64
C GLY A 34 6.24 2.62 -8.39
N MET A 35 6.83 2.51 -7.18
CA MET A 35 8.09 3.19 -6.86
C MET A 35 9.30 2.63 -7.62
N LEU A 36 9.19 1.44 -8.22
CA LEU A 36 10.25 0.91 -9.11
C LEU A 36 10.42 1.77 -10.37
N ASP A 37 9.35 2.41 -10.83
CA ASP A 37 9.37 3.31 -12.00
C ASP A 37 9.71 4.75 -11.60
N ARG A 38 9.74 5.06 -10.29
CA ARG A 38 10.10 6.37 -9.74
C ARG A 38 11.07 6.26 -8.54
N PRO A 39 12.34 5.88 -8.79
CA PRO A 39 13.31 5.56 -7.73
C PRO A 39 13.59 6.68 -6.72
N ALA A 40 13.37 7.95 -7.08
CA ALA A 40 13.55 9.08 -6.18
C ALA A 40 12.56 9.05 -4.99
N GLU A 41 11.40 8.43 -5.16
CA GLU A 41 10.40 8.27 -4.10
C GLU A 41 10.92 7.36 -2.97
N ILE A 42 11.70 6.32 -3.31
CA ILE A 42 12.23 5.35 -2.36
C ILE A 42 13.07 6.03 -1.27
N ASP A 43 13.97 6.94 -1.66
CA ASP A 43 14.83 7.63 -0.70
C ASP A 43 14.04 8.63 0.17
N GLY A 44 13.04 9.29 -0.41
CA GLY A 44 12.16 10.18 0.33
C GLY A 44 11.36 9.44 1.41
N TRP A 45 10.82 8.27 1.08
CA TRP A 45 10.11 7.42 2.04
C TRP A 45 11.02 6.80 3.10
N HIS A 46 12.23 6.39 2.71
CA HIS A 46 13.23 5.91 3.67
C HIS A 46 13.63 7.02 4.64
N ARG A 47 13.91 8.23 4.15
CA ARG A 47 14.21 9.41 4.98
C ARG A 47 13.06 9.69 5.96
N ALA A 48 11.82 9.73 5.48
CA ALA A 48 10.65 9.92 6.32
C ALA A 48 10.59 8.90 7.47
N ALA A 49 10.91 7.63 7.18
CA ALA A 49 10.89 6.57 8.18
C ALA A 49 12.00 6.67 9.23
N VAL A 50 13.20 7.11 8.84
CA VAL A 50 14.38 7.12 9.74
C VAL A 50 14.59 8.45 10.47
N THR A 51 14.16 9.58 9.90
CA THR A 51 14.34 10.91 10.51
C THR A 51 13.03 11.56 10.97
N GLY A 52 11.88 11.05 10.53
CA GLY A 52 10.59 11.72 10.71
C GLY A 52 10.41 12.97 9.85
N VAL A 53 11.39 13.34 9.02
CA VAL A 53 11.34 14.54 8.17
C VAL A 53 10.86 14.18 6.78
N THR A 54 9.76 14.81 6.36
CA THR A 54 9.13 14.54 5.07
C THR A 54 8.35 15.75 4.55
N ASN A 55 8.19 15.81 3.23
CA ASN A 55 7.28 16.73 2.55
C ASN A 55 6.25 15.90 1.77
N TRP A 56 5.04 15.82 2.31
CA TRP A 56 3.95 15.03 1.73
C TRP A 56 3.56 15.49 0.33
N ASP A 57 3.59 16.80 0.05
CA ASP A 57 3.22 17.35 -1.25
C ASP A 57 4.24 17.00 -2.33
N GLU A 58 5.52 16.91 -1.95
CA GLU A 58 6.59 16.49 -2.84
C GLU A 58 6.51 15.00 -3.15
N LEU A 59 6.37 14.15 -2.11
CA LEU A 59 6.25 12.70 -2.29
C LEU A 59 5.02 12.32 -3.13
N TYR A 60 3.93 13.07 -3.00
CA TYR A 60 2.69 12.81 -3.73
C TYR A 60 2.49 13.72 -4.95
N ARG A 61 3.54 14.40 -5.42
CA ARG A 61 3.45 15.25 -6.62
C ARG A 61 2.97 14.43 -7.83
N GLY A 62 1.88 14.87 -8.43
CA GLY A 62 1.28 14.20 -9.61
C GLY A 62 0.35 13.03 -9.27
N TYR A 63 0.26 12.59 -8.01
CA TYR A 63 -0.71 11.59 -7.59
C TYR A 63 -2.04 12.22 -7.15
N ARG A 64 -3.11 11.45 -7.34
CA ARG A 64 -4.47 11.78 -6.91
C ARG A 64 -5.02 10.81 -5.88
N ALA A 65 -4.43 9.62 -5.77
CA ALA A 65 -4.74 8.65 -4.74
C ALA A 65 -3.46 8.00 -4.22
N THR A 66 -3.54 7.40 -3.03
CA THR A 66 -2.49 6.53 -2.49
C THR A 66 -3.13 5.31 -1.89
N VAL A 67 -2.55 4.14 -2.09
CA VAL A 67 -2.92 2.87 -1.43
C VAL A 67 -1.66 2.08 -1.11
N ASP A 68 -1.79 1.01 -0.33
CA ASP A 68 -0.66 0.18 0.11
C ASP A 68 0.36 0.95 0.97
N TRP A 69 1.42 0.25 1.37
CA TRP A 69 2.62 0.88 1.88
C TRP A 69 3.27 1.77 0.81
N PRO A 70 4.04 2.79 1.22
CA PRO A 70 4.26 3.29 2.58
C PRO A 70 3.11 4.19 3.08
N GLY A 71 2.22 4.67 2.21
CA GLY A 71 1.15 5.60 2.56
C GLY A 71 0.25 5.11 3.68
N ALA A 72 -0.07 3.81 3.71
CA ALA A 72 -0.85 3.20 4.78
C ALA A 72 -0.21 3.35 6.18
N ARG A 73 1.11 3.48 6.31
CA ARG A 73 1.76 3.76 7.62
C ARG A 73 1.41 5.15 8.13
N TYR A 74 1.36 6.11 7.22
CA TYR A 74 1.25 7.54 7.53
C TYR A 74 -0.18 8.08 7.33
N TRP A 75 -1.18 7.20 7.40
CA TRP A 75 -2.56 7.59 7.09
C TRP A 75 -3.07 8.74 7.96
N ARG A 76 -2.57 8.88 9.21
CA ARG A 76 -2.94 9.98 10.11
C ARG A 76 -2.42 11.31 9.60
N GLU A 77 -1.13 11.37 9.31
CA GLU A 77 -0.45 12.54 8.78
C GLU A 77 -1.04 12.95 7.43
N LEU A 78 -1.36 11.97 6.58
CA LEU A 78 -2.02 12.20 5.31
C LEU A 78 -3.47 12.68 5.48
N ALA A 79 -4.22 12.12 6.43
CA ALA A 79 -5.58 12.55 6.71
C ALA A 79 -5.66 13.99 7.24
N VAL A 80 -4.66 14.41 8.03
CA VAL A 80 -4.48 15.79 8.48
C VAL A 80 -4.05 16.70 7.33
N ARG A 81 -3.06 16.28 6.53
CA ARG A 81 -2.54 17.09 5.41
C ARG A 81 -3.57 17.31 4.31
N PHE A 82 -4.40 16.31 4.02
CA PHE A 82 -5.43 16.30 2.98
C PHE A 82 -6.81 16.10 3.59
N PRO A 83 -7.38 17.09 4.31
CA PRO A 83 -8.61 16.91 5.09
C PRO A 83 -9.85 16.62 4.23
N ALA A 84 -9.86 17.07 2.98
CA ALA A 84 -10.94 16.80 2.03
C ALA A 84 -10.86 15.42 1.36
N ALA A 85 -9.73 14.71 1.49
CA ALA A 85 -9.56 13.41 0.84
C ALA A 85 -10.40 12.34 1.55
N LYS A 86 -11.17 11.56 0.79
CA LYS A 86 -11.88 10.39 1.34
C LYS A 86 -10.87 9.31 1.74
N VAL A 87 -11.20 8.53 2.77
CA VAL A 87 -10.34 7.45 3.29
C VAL A 87 -10.98 6.10 3.02
N ILE A 88 -10.19 5.16 2.50
CA ILE A 88 -10.61 3.78 2.25
C ILE A 88 -9.72 2.85 3.08
N LEU A 89 -10.32 2.11 4.01
CA LEU A 89 -9.67 1.05 4.75
C LEU A 89 -9.99 -0.29 4.08
N THR A 90 -9.03 -0.84 3.34
CA THR A 90 -9.15 -2.23 2.87
C THR A 90 -8.79 -3.19 3.98
N GLU A 91 -9.64 -4.20 4.19
CA GLU A 91 -9.43 -5.18 5.24
C GLU A 91 -9.60 -6.62 4.76
N ARG A 92 -9.15 -7.53 5.62
CA ARG A 92 -9.16 -8.97 5.44
C ARG A 92 -9.10 -9.60 6.81
N ASP A 93 -9.58 -10.84 6.91
CA ASP A 93 -9.34 -11.68 8.08
C ASP A 93 -7.84 -11.65 8.49
N PRO A 94 -7.50 -11.37 9.76
CA PRO A 94 -6.12 -11.22 10.21
C PRO A 94 -5.24 -12.45 9.97
N ALA A 95 -5.75 -13.66 10.19
CA ALA A 95 -4.97 -14.89 9.99
C ALA A 95 -4.64 -15.09 8.51
N ARG A 96 -5.65 -14.97 7.63
CA ARG A 96 -5.46 -15.05 6.18
C ARG A 96 -4.58 -13.93 5.63
N TRP A 97 -4.64 -12.74 6.23
CA TRP A 97 -3.75 -11.63 5.89
C TRP A 97 -2.31 -11.96 6.28
N TYR A 98 -2.07 -12.45 7.50
CA TYR A 98 -0.75 -12.77 8.01
C TYR A 98 -0.04 -13.81 7.13
N GLU A 99 -0.71 -14.93 6.86
CA GLU A 99 -0.18 -15.98 5.96
C GLU A 99 0.19 -15.42 4.59
N SER A 100 -0.67 -14.55 4.04
CA SER A 100 -0.43 -13.92 2.74
C SER A 100 0.77 -12.97 2.76
N ALA A 101 0.89 -12.14 3.79
CA ALA A 101 1.98 -11.18 3.94
C ALA A 101 3.32 -11.88 4.20
N LEU A 102 3.34 -12.86 5.11
CA LEU A 102 4.50 -13.70 5.42
C LEU A 102 4.99 -14.44 4.16
N GLY A 103 4.06 -15.05 3.42
CA GLY A 103 4.38 -15.80 2.20
C GLY A 103 4.80 -14.98 0.99
N SER A 104 4.65 -13.64 1.01
CA SER A 104 4.88 -12.79 -0.17
C SER A 104 5.78 -11.59 0.14
N ILE A 105 5.20 -10.45 0.50
CA ILE A 105 5.90 -9.16 0.64
C ILE A 105 6.91 -9.16 1.78
N TYR A 106 6.67 -9.90 2.87
CA TYR A 106 7.65 -10.01 3.96
C TYR A 106 8.87 -10.80 3.51
N ARG A 107 8.65 -11.99 2.92
CA ARG A 107 9.72 -12.80 2.33
C ARG A 107 10.53 -12.01 1.29
N ALA A 108 9.84 -11.27 0.42
CA ALA A 108 10.48 -10.41 -0.56
C ALA A 108 11.21 -9.21 0.05
N ALA A 109 10.86 -8.73 1.24
CA ALA A 109 11.64 -7.70 1.93
C ALA A 109 12.86 -8.28 2.65
N MET A 110 12.73 -9.50 3.20
CA MET A 110 13.77 -10.17 3.99
C MET A 110 14.77 -10.98 3.18
N ALA A 111 14.48 -11.30 1.92
CA ALA A 111 15.41 -12.11 1.13
C ALA A 111 16.81 -11.47 1.08
N PRO A 112 17.87 -12.30 1.04
CA PRO A 112 19.25 -11.84 0.97
C PRO A 112 19.46 -10.85 -0.18
N ASP A 113 20.35 -9.90 0.06
CA ASP A 113 20.84 -8.98 -0.97
C ASP A 113 22.18 -9.52 -1.47
N ASP A 114 22.21 -10.00 -2.71
CA ASP A 114 23.42 -10.48 -3.38
C ASP A 114 24.16 -9.37 -4.15
N GLY A 115 23.66 -8.12 -4.09
CA GLY A 115 24.24 -6.96 -4.76
C GLY A 115 23.90 -6.85 -6.25
N SER A 116 23.08 -7.74 -6.81
CA SER A 116 22.76 -7.76 -8.24
C SER A 116 21.81 -6.65 -8.70
N ASP A 117 20.90 -6.19 -7.82
CA ASP A 117 19.95 -5.10 -8.12
C ASP A 117 19.98 -4.03 -7.01
N PRO A 118 20.78 -2.95 -7.20
CA PRO A 118 20.88 -1.84 -6.24
C PRO A 118 19.55 -1.12 -5.98
N LEU A 119 18.63 -1.11 -6.95
CA LEU A 119 17.30 -0.50 -6.79
C LEU A 119 16.44 -1.36 -5.88
N LEU A 120 16.43 -2.67 -6.09
CA LEU A 120 15.73 -3.62 -5.22
C LEU A 120 16.30 -3.58 -3.81
N ALA A 121 17.62 -3.47 -3.66
CA ALA A 121 18.27 -3.27 -2.36
C ALA A 121 17.77 -2.01 -1.63
N ARG A 122 17.66 -0.88 -2.33
CA ARG A 122 17.08 0.37 -1.80
C ARG A 122 15.61 0.18 -1.39
N MET A 123 14.82 -0.46 -2.24
CA MET A 123 13.41 -0.78 -1.97
C MET A 123 13.27 -1.65 -0.70
N ARG A 124 14.09 -2.69 -0.55
CA ARG A 124 14.10 -3.56 0.64
C ARG A 124 14.44 -2.79 1.91
N ARG A 125 15.45 -1.91 1.88
CA ARG A 125 15.81 -1.06 3.02
C ARG A 125 14.67 -0.12 3.41
N MET A 126 14.06 0.55 2.43
CA MET A 126 12.89 1.40 2.64
C MET A 126 11.71 0.60 3.22
N SER A 127 11.38 -0.56 2.64
CA SER A 127 10.30 -1.42 3.11
C SER A 127 10.52 -1.90 4.56
N ARG A 128 11.76 -2.24 4.93
CA ARG A 128 12.14 -2.58 6.32
C ARG A 128 11.91 -1.41 7.27
N ALA A 129 12.53 -0.26 6.99
CA ALA A 129 12.40 0.93 7.82
C ALA A 129 10.93 1.41 7.95
N VAL A 130 10.18 1.38 6.85
CA VAL A 130 8.78 1.80 6.82
C VAL A 130 7.89 0.78 7.53
N VAL A 131 7.92 -0.48 7.11
CA VAL A 131 6.87 -1.45 7.45
C VAL A 131 7.34 -2.37 8.57
N TRP A 132 8.40 -3.14 8.33
CA TRP A 132 8.74 -4.29 9.18
C TRP A 132 9.35 -3.88 10.51
N ASP A 133 10.29 -2.94 10.50
CA ASP A 133 10.89 -2.39 11.72
C ASP A 133 10.02 -1.25 12.27
N GLY A 134 9.42 -0.44 11.38
CA GLY A 134 8.65 0.74 11.77
C GLY A 134 7.26 0.45 12.35
N VAL A 135 6.45 -0.35 11.66
CA VAL A 135 5.07 -0.68 12.09
C VAL A 135 5.08 -1.92 12.98
N PHE A 136 5.83 -2.95 12.61
CA PHE A 136 5.84 -4.23 13.32
C PHE A 136 6.97 -4.38 14.35
N GLY A 137 7.85 -3.38 14.50
CA GLY A 137 8.91 -3.40 15.52
C GLY A 137 9.94 -4.51 15.32
N GLY A 138 10.12 -5.00 14.09
CA GLY A 138 11.02 -6.12 13.78
C GLY A 138 10.50 -7.49 14.22
N ARG A 139 9.25 -7.58 14.71
CA ARG A 139 8.65 -8.81 15.24
C ARG A 139 7.56 -9.38 14.35
N PHE A 140 7.69 -9.23 13.03
CA PHE A 140 6.65 -9.68 12.10
C PHE A 140 6.49 -11.21 12.09
N GLU A 141 7.53 -11.99 12.41
CA GLU A 141 7.44 -13.47 12.46
C GLU A 141 6.69 -14.00 13.69
N ASP A 142 6.52 -13.17 14.73
CA ASP A 142 5.56 -13.45 15.80
C ASP A 142 4.16 -13.19 15.24
N ALA A 143 3.49 -14.27 14.81
CA ALA A 143 2.17 -14.22 14.18
C ALA A 143 1.15 -13.48 15.03
N ASP A 144 1.21 -13.70 16.34
CA ASP A 144 0.34 -13.12 17.34
C ASP A 144 0.54 -11.61 17.43
N HIS A 145 1.79 -11.16 17.49
CA HIS A 145 2.14 -9.73 17.44
C HIS A 145 1.75 -9.09 16.11
N ALA A 146 2.02 -9.75 14.98
CA ALA A 146 1.71 -9.23 13.65
C ALA A 146 0.20 -9.05 13.44
N MET A 147 -0.59 -10.07 13.79
CA MET A 147 -2.06 -10.03 13.69
C MET A 147 -2.66 -8.98 14.62
N ARG A 148 -2.17 -8.87 15.86
CA ARG A 148 -2.59 -7.79 16.78
C ARG A 148 -2.27 -6.42 16.21
N THR A 149 -1.05 -6.19 15.75
CA THR A 149 -0.63 -4.90 15.17
C THR A 149 -1.51 -4.51 13.97
N PHE A 150 -1.83 -5.46 13.09
CA PHE A 150 -2.75 -5.24 11.97
C PHE A 150 -4.18 -4.93 12.42
N ALA A 151 -4.72 -5.69 13.38
CA ALA A 151 -6.06 -5.45 13.90
C ALA A 151 -6.15 -4.10 14.61
N ASP A 152 -5.12 -3.72 15.36
CA ASP A 152 -5.01 -2.44 16.07
C ASP A 152 -4.98 -1.26 15.11
N HIS A 153 -4.23 -1.39 14.00
CA HIS A 153 -4.24 -0.42 12.91
C HIS A 153 -5.64 -0.22 12.33
N ASN A 154 -6.35 -1.31 11.98
CA ASN A 154 -7.71 -1.21 11.44
C ASN A 154 -8.69 -0.57 12.44
N ARG A 155 -8.61 -0.95 13.73
CA ARG A 155 -9.42 -0.33 14.79
C ARG A 155 -9.13 1.16 14.93
N ALA A 156 -7.86 1.56 14.85
CA ALA A 156 -7.48 2.94 14.96
C ALA A 156 -8.01 3.80 13.80
N VAL A 157 -7.91 3.30 12.56
CA VAL A 157 -8.48 3.99 11.38
C VAL A 157 -9.98 4.20 11.54
N ARG A 158 -10.72 3.15 11.96
CA ARG A 158 -12.18 3.23 12.20
C ARG A 158 -12.56 4.22 13.30
N ARG A 159 -11.74 4.31 14.35
CA ARG A 159 -12.01 5.18 15.51
C ARG A 159 -11.74 6.65 15.20
N GLU A 160 -10.70 6.92 14.42
CA GLU A 160 -10.14 8.27 14.31
C GLU A 160 -10.54 8.99 13.01
N ILE A 161 -10.96 8.27 11.97
CA ILE A 161 -11.50 8.88 10.76
C ILE A 161 -13.03 9.03 10.90
N PRO A 162 -13.60 10.22 10.64
CA PRO A 162 -15.04 10.41 10.60
C PRO A 162 -15.75 9.43 9.68
N ALA A 163 -16.90 8.89 10.10
CA ALA A 163 -17.61 7.83 9.40
C ALA A 163 -18.08 8.24 7.98
N ASP A 164 -18.44 9.51 7.78
CA ASP A 164 -18.81 10.09 6.49
C ASP A 164 -17.61 10.23 5.53
N ARG A 165 -16.39 10.20 6.07
CA ARG A 165 -15.12 10.24 5.33
C ARG A 165 -14.48 8.86 5.16
N LEU A 166 -15.02 7.81 5.78
CA LEU A 166 -14.42 6.47 5.79
C LEU A 166 -15.28 5.45 5.08
N LEU A 167 -14.69 4.75 4.11
CA LEU A 167 -15.18 3.47 3.62
C LEU A 167 -14.34 2.32 4.17
N VAL A 168 -14.99 1.37 4.81
CA VAL A 168 -14.41 0.07 5.13
C VAL A 168 -14.75 -0.88 4.00
N PHE A 169 -13.72 -1.43 3.34
CA PHE A 169 -13.88 -2.07 2.05
C PHE A 169 -13.19 -3.43 1.98
N GLU A 170 -13.97 -4.48 1.72
CA GLU A 170 -13.43 -5.73 1.21
C GLU A 170 -13.52 -5.71 -0.31
N VAL A 171 -12.39 -5.86 -1.00
CA VAL A 171 -12.33 -5.78 -2.47
C VAL A 171 -13.23 -6.79 -3.19
N ALA A 172 -13.59 -7.89 -2.51
CA ALA A 172 -14.54 -8.88 -3.02
C ALA A 172 -15.97 -8.32 -3.20
N ARG A 173 -16.29 -7.19 -2.57
CA ARG A 173 -17.59 -6.51 -2.74
C ARG A 173 -17.72 -5.74 -4.06
N GLY A 174 -16.64 -5.62 -4.83
CA GLY A 174 -16.69 -5.05 -6.18
C GLY A 174 -16.99 -3.55 -6.22
N TRP A 175 -17.62 -3.11 -7.31
CA TRP A 175 -17.80 -1.69 -7.63
C TRP A 175 -18.79 -0.95 -6.74
N GLU A 176 -19.94 -1.54 -6.45
CA GLU A 176 -21.09 -0.82 -5.86
C GLU A 176 -20.74 0.01 -4.61
N PRO A 177 -20.19 -0.57 -3.53
CA PRO A 177 -19.89 0.22 -2.33
C PRO A 177 -18.75 1.23 -2.55
N LEU A 178 -17.83 0.96 -3.48
CA LEU A 178 -16.76 1.89 -3.81
C LEU A 178 -17.30 3.11 -4.58
N CYS A 179 -18.09 2.87 -5.62
CA CYS A 179 -18.69 3.90 -6.46
C CYS A 179 -19.68 4.78 -5.69
N ASP A 180 -20.54 4.17 -4.86
CA ASP A 180 -21.47 4.87 -3.98
C ASP A 180 -20.72 5.81 -3.03
N PHE A 181 -19.73 5.28 -2.31
CA PHE A 181 -18.92 6.08 -1.41
C PHE A 181 -18.17 7.20 -2.13
N LEU A 182 -17.70 6.98 -3.35
CA LEU A 182 -16.96 7.98 -4.13
C LEU A 182 -17.87 9.00 -4.81
N GLY A 183 -19.17 8.69 -4.99
CA GLY A 183 -20.13 9.53 -5.69
C GLY A 183 -19.95 9.52 -7.21
N VAL A 184 -19.59 8.35 -7.77
CA VAL A 184 -19.34 8.17 -9.21
C VAL A 184 -20.16 7.00 -9.77
N PRO A 185 -20.46 6.97 -11.09
CA PRO A 185 -21.18 5.85 -11.70
C PRO A 185 -20.42 4.52 -11.57
N VAL A 186 -21.17 3.42 -11.52
CA VAL A 186 -20.62 2.06 -11.59
C VAL A 186 -20.17 1.75 -13.02
N PRO A 187 -18.90 1.35 -13.26
CA PRO A 187 -18.46 0.91 -14.58
C PRO A 187 -19.21 -0.37 -15.05
N SER A 188 -19.34 -0.54 -16.36
CA SER A 188 -19.95 -1.76 -16.94
C SER A 188 -19.01 -2.97 -16.96
N GLU A 189 -17.71 -2.74 -16.76
CA GLU A 189 -16.69 -3.79 -16.72
C GLU A 189 -16.59 -4.48 -15.35
N PRO A 190 -16.07 -5.71 -15.26
CA PRO A 190 -15.82 -6.38 -13.98
C PRO A 190 -14.83 -5.61 -13.10
N PHE A 191 -14.99 -5.75 -11.78
CA PHE A 191 -14.04 -5.18 -10.83
C PHE A 191 -12.63 -5.76 -11.08
N PRO A 192 -11.55 -4.95 -11.02
CA PRO A 192 -10.21 -5.45 -11.25
C PRO A 192 -9.82 -6.51 -10.22
N HIS A 193 -9.30 -7.64 -10.68
CA HIS A 193 -8.75 -8.69 -9.84
C HIS A 193 -7.24 -8.82 -10.06
N GLU A 194 -6.53 -7.83 -9.55
CA GLU A 194 -5.07 -7.73 -9.62
C GLU A 194 -4.48 -8.16 -8.27
N ASN A 195 -3.52 -9.11 -8.27
CA ASN A 195 -2.64 -9.52 -7.15
C ASN A 195 -2.91 -10.88 -6.49
N ASP A 196 -2.85 -11.96 -7.27
CA ASP A 196 -2.45 -13.25 -6.70
C ASP A 196 -0.95 -13.24 -6.33
N ARG A 197 -0.52 -14.23 -5.53
CA ARG A 197 0.88 -14.36 -5.09
C ARG A 197 1.83 -14.58 -6.27
N ALA A 198 1.36 -15.22 -7.33
CA ALA A 198 2.14 -15.58 -8.51
C ALA A 198 2.53 -14.34 -9.33
N GLY A 199 1.59 -13.41 -9.55
CA GLY A 199 1.83 -12.17 -10.28
C GLY A 199 2.83 -11.24 -9.58
N PHE A 200 2.88 -11.26 -8.23
CA PHE A 200 3.92 -10.54 -7.48
C PHE A 200 5.30 -11.18 -7.66
N ALA A 201 5.39 -12.51 -7.54
CA ALA A 201 6.65 -13.23 -7.73
C ALA A 201 7.20 -13.06 -9.16
N ALA A 202 6.34 -13.14 -10.18
CA ALA A 202 6.72 -12.92 -11.57
C ALA A 202 7.29 -11.51 -11.81
N ARG A 203 6.66 -10.47 -11.24
CA ARG A 203 7.17 -9.08 -11.34
C ARG A 203 8.55 -8.90 -10.71
N LEU A 204 8.85 -9.62 -9.63
CA LEU A 204 10.20 -9.60 -9.04
C LEU A 204 11.21 -10.39 -9.87
N ALA A 205 10.81 -11.57 -10.36
CA ALA A 205 11.69 -12.45 -11.15
C ALA A 205 12.08 -11.82 -12.50
N GLY A 206 11.15 -11.14 -13.17
CA GLY A 206 11.43 -10.44 -14.44
C GLY A 206 12.48 -9.31 -14.33
N ARG A 207 12.78 -8.84 -13.11
CA ARG A 207 13.85 -7.84 -12.89
C ARG A 207 15.20 -8.44 -12.61
N THR A 208 15.24 -9.67 -12.08
CA THR A 208 16.48 -10.40 -11.82
C THR A 208 17.06 -11.05 -13.08
N ASP A 209 16.33 -11.09 -14.20
CA ASP A 209 16.89 -11.49 -15.50
C ASP A 209 17.48 -10.26 -16.22
N PRO A 210 18.80 -10.16 -16.42
CA PRO A 210 19.44 -9.02 -17.08
C PRO A 210 19.05 -8.82 -18.56
N ARG A 211 18.20 -9.70 -19.12
CA ARG A 211 17.92 -9.78 -20.57
C ARG A 211 16.70 -9.00 -21.05
N GLU A 212 15.93 -8.35 -20.18
CA GLU A 212 14.73 -7.57 -20.58
C GLU A 212 14.74 -6.09 -20.15
N GLY A 213 15.93 -5.52 -19.89
CA GLY A 213 16.10 -4.06 -19.71
C GLY A 213 16.72 -3.43 -20.96
N GLY A 214 15.90 -3.19 -21.98
CA GLY A 214 16.27 -2.40 -23.17
C GLY A 214 16.28 -0.90 -22.91
#